data_AF-A0A8K0A891-F1
#
_entry.id   AF-A0A8K0A891-F1
#
_cell.length_a   1.000
_cell.length_b   1.000
_cell.length_c   1.000
_cell.angle_alpha   90.00
_cell.angle_beta   90.00
_cell.angle_gamma   90.00
#
_symmetry.space_group_name_H-M   'P 1'
#
loop_
_entity.id
_entity.type
_entity.pdbx_description
1 polymer ?
#
loop_
_entity_poly.entity_id
_entity_poly.type
_entity_poly.pdbx_seq_one_letter_code
_entity_poly.pdbx_strand_id
1 'polypeptide(L)'
;MALRQYGALRPNIANGRPTFQSSVAHGGSPGRAVDGNRRPIWGSSSCTHTNAENDPWWYVDLGMAVTVDHIAIVNRRDCCHGRITPFDVHVGFKTAVAGNPRCGGHHRFPATNNEHVVNCRGRRGRYVGIRLPGKSRILTLCEVEVYAAPNLALGKPTVQSAVAHNGYASRATDGCRARAWPSKCCTHTPAMSNPWLQVDLGRTTSVQWVSLFNRRDCCSGRLNPFTIHIGNNANINQNPRCGGHHTIPTNLDTDAINCNGLRGRYVGIRLPGNGRILTVCELEVYAGTVTKKRTAEVRGIEGQDCGEHKDGESWVSGEENCLCDLGEEGCTKVDCGQDGDQQPIKDEDGMWSCPPEPDEDEQSDSQEMEEGGTDPQELEEGGPDGDPERRMLAEILGALEQNDVRTAEDELEPNPNE
;
A
#
# COMPACT_ATOMS: atom_id res chain seq x y z
N MET A 1 14.85 -16.06 -2.84
CA MET A 1 13.48 -16.37 -3.30
C MET A 1 12.53 -16.06 -2.15
N ALA A 2 11.75 -14.98 -2.21
CA ALA A 2 10.76 -14.66 -1.18
C ALA A 2 9.56 -13.92 -1.82
N LEU A 3 8.78 -14.65 -2.63
CA LEU A 3 7.50 -14.18 -3.18
C LEU A 3 6.50 -15.35 -3.25
N ARG A 4 6.31 -16.08 -2.15
CA ARG A 4 5.23 -17.08 -2.05
C ARG A 4 4.54 -17.06 -0.70
N GLN A 5 3.82 -15.97 -0.39
CA GLN A 5 2.75 -16.05 0.62
C GLN A 5 1.68 -14.94 0.55
N TYR A 6 1.23 -14.53 -0.64
CA TYR A 6 0.00 -13.75 -0.76
C TYR A 6 -0.82 -14.26 -1.97
N GLY A 7 -2.10 -14.55 -1.74
CA GLY A 7 -3.01 -15.13 -2.71
C GLY A 7 -3.04 -14.37 -4.04
N ALA A 8 -3.05 -15.11 -5.14
CA ALA A 8 -2.98 -14.64 -6.53
C ALA A 8 -2.01 -13.47 -6.75
N LEU A 9 -0.80 -13.77 -7.26
CA LEU A 9 0.15 -12.77 -7.77
C LEU A 9 -0.64 -11.72 -8.56
N ARG A 10 -0.75 -10.50 -8.02
CA ARG A 10 -1.53 -9.45 -8.66
C ARG A 10 -0.89 -9.19 -10.03
N PRO A 11 -1.67 -9.10 -11.12
CA PRO A 11 -1.08 -8.92 -12.44
C PRO A 11 -0.39 -7.56 -12.54
N ASN A 12 0.78 -7.52 -13.17
CA ASN A 12 1.40 -6.26 -13.61
C ASN A 12 0.48 -5.62 -14.67
N ILE A 13 -0.18 -4.52 -14.30
CA ILE A 13 -1.16 -3.86 -15.18
C ILE A 13 -0.51 -2.95 -16.24
N ALA A 14 0.80 -2.73 -16.17
CA ALA A 14 1.57 -1.96 -17.15
C ALA A 14 2.05 -2.82 -18.33
N ASN A 15 2.12 -4.14 -18.19
CA ASN A 15 2.63 -5.03 -19.23
C ASN A 15 1.92 -4.82 -20.58
N GLY A 16 2.68 -4.55 -21.63
CA GLY A 16 2.21 -4.28 -22.99
C GLY A 16 1.42 -2.98 -23.19
N ARG A 17 1.36 -2.10 -22.18
CA ARG A 17 0.62 -0.84 -22.28
C ARG A 17 1.35 0.21 -23.13
N PRO A 18 0.65 1.18 -23.73
CA PRO A 18 1.29 2.29 -24.42
C PRO A 18 2.20 3.12 -23.50
N THR A 19 3.39 3.44 -23.98
CA THR A 19 4.42 4.17 -23.23
C THR A 19 5.02 5.30 -24.04
N PHE A 20 5.49 6.33 -23.35
CA PHE A 20 6.09 7.51 -23.95
C PHE A 20 7.31 7.93 -23.12
N GLN A 21 8.29 8.54 -23.76
CA GLN A 21 9.45 9.11 -23.07
C GLN A 21 9.88 10.41 -23.76
N SER A 22 10.62 11.25 -23.03
CA SER A 22 11.04 12.59 -23.47
C SER A 22 11.82 12.58 -24.78
N SER A 23 12.66 11.57 -25.00
CA SER A 23 13.42 11.37 -26.22
C SER A 23 13.87 9.91 -26.37
N VAL A 24 14.25 9.46 -27.57
CA VAL A 24 14.74 8.09 -27.80
C VAL A 24 16.18 8.12 -28.29
N ALA A 25 17.06 7.37 -27.62
CA ALA A 25 18.45 7.21 -27.99
C ALA A 25 18.80 5.71 -28.15
N HIS A 26 19.79 5.40 -28.99
CA HIS A 26 20.35 4.06 -29.15
C HIS A 26 19.32 2.93 -29.40
N GLY A 27 18.16 3.25 -29.98
CA GLY A 27 17.07 2.28 -30.19
C GLY A 27 16.35 1.83 -28.91
N GLY A 28 16.60 2.47 -27.76
CA GLY A 28 15.93 2.19 -26.49
C GLY A 28 14.51 2.77 -26.42
N SER A 29 13.60 2.22 -27.24
CA SER A 29 12.20 2.65 -27.30
C SER A 29 11.48 2.51 -25.94
N PRO A 30 10.50 3.39 -25.62
CA PRO A 30 9.84 3.39 -24.32
C PRO A 30 9.10 2.10 -23.96
N GLY A 31 8.63 1.35 -24.96
CA GLY A 31 7.86 0.11 -24.76
C GLY A 31 8.67 -1.02 -24.13
N ARG A 32 10.01 -0.95 -24.19
CA ARG A 32 10.90 -1.93 -23.55
C ARG A 32 10.75 -1.99 -22.04
N ALA A 33 10.31 -0.89 -21.40
CA ALA A 33 10.08 -0.88 -19.96
C ALA A 33 8.80 -1.62 -19.54
N VAL A 34 7.98 -2.12 -20.46
CA VAL A 34 6.74 -2.85 -20.15
C VAL A 34 6.57 -4.06 -21.05
N ASP A 35 7.67 -4.65 -21.51
CA ASP A 35 7.64 -5.82 -22.40
C ASP A 35 7.63 -7.16 -21.64
N GLY A 36 7.72 -7.11 -20.30
CA GLY A 36 7.72 -8.27 -19.43
C GLY A 36 9.09 -8.93 -19.29
N ASN A 37 10.15 -8.37 -19.89
CA ASN A 37 11.50 -8.91 -19.84
C ASN A 37 12.40 -8.07 -18.91
N ARG A 38 12.48 -8.53 -17.66
CA ARG A 38 13.23 -7.89 -16.57
C ARG A 38 14.75 -7.96 -16.67
N ARG A 39 15.35 -8.27 -17.83
CA ARG A 39 16.81 -8.43 -17.95
C ARG A 39 17.50 -7.07 -17.78
N PRO A 40 18.33 -6.86 -16.74
CA PRO A 40 18.93 -5.55 -16.45
C PRO A 40 20.21 -5.29 -17.26
N ILE A 41 20.30 -5.85 -18.47
CA ILE A 41 21.51 -5.83 -19.32
C ILE A 41 21.14 -5.15 -20.63
N TRP A 42 21.82 -4.07 -21.01
CA TRP A 42 21.51 -3.33 -22.23
C TRP A 42 21.48 -4.19 -23.51
N GLY A 43 22.45 -5.09 -23.66
CA GLY A 43 22.52 -6.00 -24.81
C GLY A 43 21.35 -6.96 -24.95
N SER A 44 20.50 -7.10 -23.92
CA SER A 44 19.27 -7.89 -23.99
C SER A 44 18.14 -7.22 -24.77
N SER A 45 18.32 -5.96 -25.19
CA SER A 45 17.30 -5.15 -25.88
C SER A 45 16.01 -4.94 -25.08
N SER A 46 16.06 -5.06 -23.74
CA SER A 46 14.93 -4.85 -22.84
C SER A 46 14.97 -3.53 -22.06
N CYS A 47 15.91 -2.64 -22.36
CA CYS A 47 16.01 -1.36 -21.66
C CYS A 47 15.69 -0.17 -22.58
N THR A 48 14.94 0.79 -22.03
CA THR A 48 14.69 2.10 -22.63
C THR A 48 15.94 2.98 -22.56
N HIS A 49 16.02 4.03 -23.38
CA HIS A 49 17.10 5.01 -23.28
C HIS A 49 16.67 6.36 -23.86
N THR A 50 16.86 7.41 -23.07
CA THR A 50 16.68 8.81 -23.49
C THR A 50 18.00 9.42 -23.95
N ASN A 51 17.98 10.57 -24.63
CA ASN A 51 19.17 11.38 -24.82
C ASN A 51 19.69 11.92 -23.49
N ALA A 52 20.91 12.46 -23.49
CA ALA A 52 21.36 13.31 -22.39
C ALA A 52 20.60 14.65 -22.46
N GLU A 53 19.67 14.87 -21.55
CA GLU A 53 18.79 16.04 -21.57
C GLU A 53 18.41 16.50 -20.16
N ASN A 54 17.74 17.65 -20.06
CA ASN A 54 17.26 18.14 -18.77
C ASN A 54 15.94 17.45 -18.41
N ASP A 55 15.84 16.97 -17.17
CA ASP A 55 14.63 16.38 -16.62
C ASP A 55 13.98 15.27 -17.47
N PRO A 56 14.74 14.27 -18.00
CA PRO A 56 14.17 13.23 -18.84
C PRO A 56 13.11 12.44 -18.07
N TRP A 57 12.10 11.99 -18.80
CA TRP A 57 10.94 11.31 -18.24
C TRP A 57 10.48 10.16 -19.13
N TRP A 58 9.80 9.22 -18.50
CA TRP A 58 9.06 8.14 -19.14
C TRP A 58 7.70 8.01 -18.44
N TYR A 59 6.64 7.64 -19.16
CA TYR A 59 5.38 7.23 -18.55
C TYR A 59 4.68 6.12 -19.33
N VAL A 60 3.84 5.38 -18.60
CA VAL A 60 2.90 4.40 -19.15
C VAL A 60 1.47 4.92 -19.00
N ASP A 61 0.67 4.75 -20.05
CA ASP A 61 -0.78 4.91 -20.00
C ASP A 61 -1.44 3.56 -19.67
N LEU A 62 -1.97 3.43 -18.45
CA LEU A 62 -2.62 2.21 -18.00
C LEU A 62 -3.96 1.94 -18.71
N GLY A 63 -4.45 2.89 -19.51
CA GLY A 63 -5.72 2.82 -20.24
C GLY A 63 -6.95 3.10 -19.37
N MET A 64 -6.83 2.97 -18.06
CA MET A 64 -7.89 3.28 -17.09
C MET A 64 -7.32 3.89 -15.82
N ALA A 65 -8.15 4.63 -15.09
CA ALA A 65 -7.80 5.15 -13.77
C ALA A 65 -7.82 4.03 -12.73
N VAL A 66 -6.69 3.79 -12.07
CA VAL A 66 -6.53 2.78 -11.02
C VAL A 66 -5.96 3.41 -9.76
N THR A 67 -6.14 2.70 -8.65
CA THR A 67 -5.47 2.99 -7.39
C THR A 67 -4.17 2.20 -7.38
N VAL A 68 -3.03 2.88 -7.47
CA VAL A 68 -1.71 2.24 -7.53
C VAL A 68 -1.24 1.91 -6.11
N ASP A 69 -0.97 0.63 -5.87
CA ASP A 69 -0.41 0.13 -4.61
C ASP A 69 1.10 0.42 -4.58
N HIS A 70 1.83 -0.20 -5.50
CA HIS A 70 3.27 -0.04 -5.64
C HIS A 70 3.71 -0.22 -7.09
N ILE A 71 4.93 0.22 -7.35
CA ILE A 71 5.59 0.12 -8.66
C ILE A 71 6.95 -0.53 -8.44
N ALA A 72 7.24 -1.60 -9.16
CA ALA A 72 8.57 -2.20 -9.18
C ALA A 72 9.33 -1.70 -10.41
N ILE A 73 10.54 -1.18 -10.20
CA ILE A 73 11.37 -0.59 -11.24
C ILE A 73 12.64 -1.40 -11.33
N VAL A 74 12.93 -1.96 -12.50
CA VAL A 74 14.18 -2.65 -12.80
C VAL A 74 15.13 -1.69 -13.54
N ASN A 75 16.26 -1.40 -12.92
CA ASN A 75 17.30 -0.54 -13.47
C ASN A 75 18.32 -1.34 -14.29
N ARG A 76 19.07 -0.65 -15.14
CA ARG A 76 20.22 -1.22 -15.86
C ARG A 76 21.36 -1.51 -14.87
N ARG A 77 22.03 -2.66 -15.03
CA ARG A 77 23.12 -3.12 -14.15
C ARG A 77 24.47 -3.32 -14.84
N ASP A 78 24.50 -3.71 -16.11
CA ASP A 78 25.74 -4.02 -16.85
C ASP A 78 26.71 -2.83 -16.97
N CYS A 79 26.18 -1.60 -16.90
CA CYS A 79 26.96 -0.40 -16.61
C CYS A 79 26.03 0.67 -16.04
N CYS A 80 26.63 1.77 -15.55
CA CYS A 80 25.93 3.05 -15.51
C CYS A 80 24.70 3.08 -14.57
N HIS A 81 24.58 2.11 -13.66
CA HIS A 81 23.44 1.93 -12.75
C HIS A 81 23.17 3.16 -11.88
N GLY A 82 24.21 3.93 -11.54
CA GLY A 82 24.08 5.17 -10.77
C GLY A 82 23.32 6.31 -11.47
N ARG A 83 23.10 6.24 -12.80
CA ARG A 83 22.46 7.32 -13.57
C ARG A 83 21.02 7.61 -13.16
N ILE A 84 20.29 6.63 -12.64
CA ILE A 84 18.88 6.77 -12.27
C ILE A 84 18.71 7.58 -10.97
N THR A 85 19.73 7.70 -10.13
CA THR A 85 19.61 8.36 -8.82
C THR A 85 19.95 9.87 -8.91
N PRO A 86 19.13 10.77 -8.31
CA PRO A 86 17.77 10.56 -7.81
C PRO A 86 16.74 10.48 -8.93
N PHE A 87 15.59 9.88 -8.64
CA PHE A 87 14.41 9.85 -9.51
C PHE A 87 13.13 10.14 -8.73
N ASP A 88 12.11 10.64 -9.44
CA ASP A 88 10.76 10.84 -8.94
C ASP A 88 9.80 9.87 -9.61
N VAL A 89 8.85 9.33 -8.84
CA VAL A 89 7.72 8.54 -9.36
C VAL A 89 6.44 9.33 -9.18
N HIS A 90 5.65 9.42 -10.23
CA HIS A 90 4.43 10.22 -10.29
C HIS A 90 3.25 9.36 -10.72
N VAL A 91 2.09 9.56 -10.08
CA VAL A 91 0.84 8.90 -10.46
C VAL A 91 -0.26 9.95 -10.53
N GLY A 92 -1.00 9.99 -11.64
CA GLY A 92 -2.12 10.90 -11.78
C GLY A 92 -2.81 10.84 -13.14
N PHE A 93 -3.41 11.95 -13.55
CA PHE A 93 -4.31 12.03 -14.70
C PHE A 93 -3.81 12.92 -15.83
N LYS A 94 -2.59 13.47 -15.71
CA LYS A 94 -1.96 14.29 -16.73
C LYS A 94 -0.86 13.51 -17.43
N THR A 95 -0.67 13.75 -18.73
CA THR A 95 0.46 13.22 -19.50
C THR A 95 1.77 13.96 -19.17
N ALA A 96 1.67 15.22 -18.74
CA ALA A 96 2.80 15.95 -18.18
C ALA A 96 3.18 15.35 -16.81
N VAL A 97 4.20 14.46 -16.79
CA VAL A 97 4.62 13.66 -15.63
C VAL A 97 4.77 14.51 -14.36
N ALA A 98 5.53 15.61 -14.45
CA ALA A 98 5.80 16.51 -13.32
C ALA A 98 4.56 17.22 -12.77
N GLY A 99 3.47 17.29 -13.54
CA GLY A 99 2.21 17.90 -13.14
C GLY A 99 1.30 16.99 -12.31
N ASN A 100 1.69 15.72 -12.12
CA ASN A 100 1.02 14.76 -11.26
C ASN A 100 1.70 14.70 -9.88
N PRO A 101 0.98 14.32 -8.81
CA PRO A 101 1.58 14.11 -7.49
C PRO A 101 2.63 12.99 -7.47
N ARG A 102 3.64 13.11 -6.62
CA ARG A 102 4.67 12.09 -6.41
C ARG A 102 4.21 10.96 -5.48
N CYS A 103 4.73 9.77 -5.70
CA CYS A 103 4.70 8.67 -4.73
C CYS A 103 5.88 8.85 -3.77
N GLY A 104 5.67 9.54 -2.65
CA GLY A 104 6.75 9.89 -1.72
C GLY A 104 7.65 11.02 -2.23
N GLY A 105 8.87 11.07 -1.69
CA GLY A 105 9.91 12.05 -2.05
C GLY A 105 10.79 11.61 -3.22
N HIS A 106 12.02 12.14 -3.25
CA HIS A 106 13.05 11.69 -4.19
C HIS A 106 13.52 10.28 -3.82
N HIS A 107 13.51 9.38 -4.79
CA HIS A 107 13.97 8.01 -4.62
C HIS A 107 15.43 7.86 -5.01
N ARG A 108 16.10 6.92 -4.34
CA ARG A 108 17.47 6.51 -4.65
C ARG A 108 17.47 5.03 -4.92
N PHE A 109 18.12 4.63 -6.00
CA PHE A 109 18.29 3.20 -6.30
C PHE A 109 19.42 2.64 -5.45
N PRO A 110 19.19 1.59 -4.63
CA PRO A 110 20.25 0.96 -3.85
C PRO A 110 21.32 0.37 -4.78
N ALA A 111 22.60 0.63 -4.50
CA ALA A 111 23.70 0.25 -5.40
C ALA A 111 23.81 -1.26 -5.62
N THR A 112 23.34 -2.08 -4.68
CA THR A 112 23.40 -3.54 -4.72
C THR A 112 22.22 -4.20 -5.44
N ASN A 113 21.11 -3.48 -5.60
CA ASN A 113 19.85 -4.03 -6.10
C ASN A 113 19.65 -3.75 -7.59
N ASN A 114 18.97 -4.67 -8.28
CA ASN A 114 18.52 -4.47 -9.67
C ASN A 114 17.10 -3.92 -9.75
N GLU A 115 16.38 -4.00 -8.65
CA GLU A 115 14.99 -3.65 -8.53
C GLU A 115 14.79 -2.73 -7.33
N HIS A 116 13.93 -1.73 -7.51
CA HIS A 116 13.47 -0.88 -6.43
C HIS A 116 11.95 -0.80 -6.48
N VAL A 117 11.32 -1.07 -5.33
CA VAL A 117 9.87 -1.02 -5.18
C VAL A 117 9.48 0.31 -4.55
N VAL A 118 8.70 1.11 -5.26
CA VAL A 118 8.15 2.38 -4.78
C VAL A 118 6.71 2.16 -4.36
N ASN A 119 6.43 2.34 -3.07
CA ASN A 119 5.06 2.32 -2.55
C ASN A 119 4.37 3.64 -2.90
N CYS A 120 3.24 3.56 -3.61
CA CYS A 120 2.44 4.72 -4.01
C CYS A 120 1.29 5.02 -3.05
N ARG A 121 1.15 4.23 -1.99
CA ARG A 121 0.18 4.41 -0.90
C ARG A 121 -1.21 4.67 -1.46
N GLY A 122 -1.66 3.83 -2.40
CA GLY A 122 -3.00 3.95 -2.96
C GLY A 122 -3.24 5.20 -3.81
N ARG A 123 -2.19 5.84 -4.34
CA ARG A 123 -2.37 7.02 -5.20
C ARG A 123 -3.15 6.65 -6.47
N ARG A 124 -4.22 7.41 -6.76
CA ARG A 124 -5.06 7.16 -7.92
C ARG A 124 -4.55 7.90 -9.16
N GLY A 125 -4.50 7.19 -10.29
CA GLY A 125 -4.11 7.77 -11.57
C GLY A 125 -4.32 6.83 -12.74
N ARG A 126 -4.29 7.38 -13.96
CA ARG A 126 -4.24 6.63 -15.23
C ARG A 126 -2.80 6.54 -15.75
N TYR A 127 -2.00 7.56 -15.48
CA TYR A 127 -0.61 7.63 -15.93
C TYR A 127 0.32 7.40 -14.75
N VAL A 128 1.31 6.54 -14.95
CA VAL A 128 2.44 6.32 -14.04
C VAL A 128 3.69 6.79 -14.75
N GLY A 129 4.41 7.75 -14.15
CA GLY A 129 5.59 8.35 -14.76
C GLY A 129 6.80 8.31 -13.85
N ILE A 130 7.97 8.16 -14.45
CA ILE A 130 9.29 8.23 -13.80
C ILE A 130 10.04 9.40 -14.42
N ARG A 131 10.62 10.26 -13.57
CA ARG A 131 11.37 11.45 -14.00
C ARG A 131 12.72 11.51 -13.29
N LEU A 132 13.77 11.89 -14.02
CA LEU A 132 15.07 12.19 -13.41
C LEU A 132 15.27 13.70 -13.30
N PRO A 133 15.05 14.33 -12.13
CA PRO A 133 15.33 15.75 -11.99
C PRO A 133 16.83 16.04 -12.17
N GLY A 134 17.15 17.12 -12.88
CA GLY A 134 18.51 17.62 -13.05
C GLY A 134 18.91 17.84 -14.50
N LYS A 135 20.09 18.45 -14.68
CA LYS A 135 20.64 18.79 -15.99
C LYS A 135 21.39 17.62 -16.61
N SER A 136 21.29 17.48 -17.94
CA SER A 136 22.08 16.52 -18.72
C SER A 136 22.03 15.08 -18.19
N ARG A 137 20.85 14.64 -17.75
CA ARG A 137 20.58 13.30 -17.21
C ARG A 137 20.18 12.35 -18.33
N ILE A 138 20.33 11.05 -18.09
CA ILE A 138 19.93 9.96 -18.99
C ILE A 138 19.07 8.98 -18.19
N LEU A 139 17.82 8.80 -18.62
CA LEU A 139 16.90 7.81 -18.10
C LEU A 139 16.97 6.51 -18.90
N THR A 140 17.18 5.40 -18.19
CA THR A 140 17.20 4.02 -18.68
C THR A 140 16.38 3.18 -17.70
N LEU A 141 15.38 2.48 -18.21
CA LEU A 141 14.49 1.60 -17.44
C LEU A 141 14.44 0.26 -18.16
N CYS A 142 14.68 -0.84 -17.46
CA CYS A 142 14.66 -2.18 -18.06
C CYS A 142 13.33 -2.91 -17.81
N GLU A 143 12.60 -2.55 -16.76
CA GLU A 143 11.20 -2.95 -16.60
C GLU A 143 10.55 -1.99 -15.59
N VAL A 144 9.26 -1.71 -15.77
CA VAL A 144 8.42 -0.95 -14.85
C VAL A 144 7.11 -1.71 -14.71
N GLU A 145 6.94 -2.34 -13.57
CA GLU A 145 5.75 -3.09 -13.23
C GLU A 145 4.87 -2.25 -12.32
N VAL A 146 3.58 -2.14 -12.65
CA VAL A 146 2.61 -1.38 -11.86
C VAL A 146 1.61 -2.36 -11.26
N TYR A 147 1.40 -2.26 -9.95
CA TYR A 147 0.47 -3.11 -9.22
C TYR A 147 -0.64 -2.26 -8.59
N ALA A 148 -1.89 -2.60 -8.91
CA ALA A 148 -3.05 -1.91 -8.34
C ALA A 148 -3.38 -2.43 -6.95
N ALA A 149 -3.92 -1.55 -6.11
CA ALA A 149 -4.52 -1.91 -4.84
C ALA A 149 -5.94 -2.46 -5.10
N PRO A 150 -6.32 -3.62 -4.53
CA PRO A 150 -7.66 -4.15 -4.65
C PRO A 150 -8.62 -3.26 -3.85
N ASN A 151 -9.73 -2.84 -4.47
CA ASN A 151 -10.83 -2.25 -3.74
C ASN A 151 -11.51 -3.34 -2.90
N LEU A 152 -11.29 -3.32 -1.59
CA LEU A 152 -11.81 -4.28 -0.64
C LEU A 152 -13.31 -4.12 -0.39
N ALA A 153 -13.88 -2.98 -0.75
CA ALA A 153 -15.31 -2.73 -0.66
C ALA A 153 -16.09 -3.22 -1.89
N LEU A 154 -15.42 -3.53 -3.01
CA LEU A 154 -16.11 -3.94 -4.24
C LEU A 154 -17.02 -5.17 -4.01
N GLY A 155 -18.31 -5.01 -4.32
CA GLY A 155 -19.34 -6.04 -4.15
C GLY A 155 -19.67 -6.39 -2.71
N LYS A 156 -19.15 -5.64 -1.72
CA LYS A 156 -19.39 -5.93 -0.31
C LYS A 156 -20.79 -5.52 0.15
N PRO A 157 -21.36 -6.23 1.14
CA PRO A 157 -22.64 -5.86 1.73
C PRO A 157 -22.61 -4.46 2.30
N THR A 158 -23.72 -3.75 2.10
CA THR A 158 -23.90 -2.38 2.57
C THR A 158 -25.26 -2.19 3.19
N VAL A 159 -25.33 -1.34 4.20
CA VAL A 159 -26.58 -0.86 4.79
C VAL A 159 -26.50 0.64 4.98
N GLN A 160 -27.64 1.33 4.94
CA GLN A 160 -27.71 2.77 5.18
C GLN A 160 -28.93 3.11 6.03
N SER A 161 -28.91 4.28 6.67
CA SER A 161 -29.92 4.69 7.64
C SER A 161 -31.35 4.71 7.12
N ALA A 162 -31.55 5.03 5.84
CA ALA A 162 -32.82 4.93 5.13
C ALA A 162 -32.62 5.05 3.61
N VAL A 163 -33.56 4.56 2.80
CA VAL A 163 -33.49 4.63 1.33
C VAL A 163 -34.50 5.64 0.79
N ALA A 164 -34.07 6.51 -0.12
CA ALA A 164 -34.93 7.37 -0.90
C ALA A 164 -34.62 7.25 -2.39
N HIS A 165 -35.62 7.51 -3.24
CA HIS A 165 -35.47 7.55 -4.71
C HIS A 165 -34.77 6.33 -5.34
N ASN A 166 -34.93 5.13 -4.75
CA ASN A 166 -34.24 3.90 -5.18
C ASN A 166 -32.70 4.00 -5.16
N GLY A 167 -32.14 4.94 -4.37
CA GLY A 167 -30.71 5.06 -4.11
C GLY A 167 -30.26 4.06 -3.03
N TYR A 168 -30.31 2.77 -3.35
CA TYR A 168 -29.95 1.70 -2.42
C TYR A 168 -28.48 1.74 -2.03
N ALA A 169 -28.18 1.31 -0.80
CA ALA A 169 -26.83 1.30 -0.23
C ALA A 169 -25.82 0.53 -1.10
N SER A 170 -26.27 -0.54 -1.77
CA SER A 170 -25.42 -1.42 -2.58
C SER A 170 -24.73 -0.71 -3.74
N ARG A 171 -25.24 0.45 -4.15
CA ARG A 171 -24.62 1.30 -5.16
C ARG A 171 -23.32 1.94 -4.70
N ALA A 172 -23.07 2.02 -3.40
CA ALA A 172 -21.79 2.52 -2.89
C ALA A 172 -20.63 1.56 -3.15
N THR A 173 -20.88 0.31 -3.54
CA THR A 173 -19.84 -0.71 -3.69
C THR A 173 -19.99 -1.52 -4.98
N ASP A 174 -20.79 -1.04 -5.94
CA ASP A 174 -21.11 -1.78 -7.15
C ASP A 174 -20.04 -1.63 -8.25
N GLY A 175 -19.02 -0.80 -8.04
CA GLY A 175 -17.95 -0.55 -9.00
C GLY A 175 -18.28 0.55 -10.01
N CYS A 176 -19.50 1.10 -9.98
CA CYS A 176 -19.93 2.15 -10.87
C CYS A 176 -19.58 3.54 -10.33
N ARG A 177 -18.56 4.16 -10.92
CA ARG A 177 -18.08 5.49 -10.51
C ARG A 177 -18.79 6.65 -11.19
N ALA A 178 -19.95 6.41 -11.80
CA ALA A 178 -20.68 7.47 -12.49
C ALA A 178 -21.34 8.40 -11.46
N ARG A 179 -21.00 9.67 -11.52
CA ARG A 179 -21.35 10.67 -10.49
C ARG A 179 -22.61 11.48 -10.83
N ALA A 180 -23.28 11.12 -11.92
CA ALA A 180 -24.53 11.72 -12.34
C ALA A 180 -25.69 10.84 -11.91
N TRP A 181 -26.70 11.39 -11.25
CA TRP A 181 -27.84 10.61 -10.74
C TRP A 181 -28.54 9.70 -11.76
N PRO A 182 -28.74 10.12 -13.05
CA PRO A 182 -29.37 9.25 -14.05
C PRO A 182 -28.60 7.95 -14.34
N SER A 183 -27.31 7.88 -14.00
CA SER A 183 -26.49 6.66 -14.15
C SER A 183 -26.92 5.52 -13.24
N LYS A 184 -27.73 5.80 -12.20
CA LYS A 184 -28.16 4.83 -11.18
C LYS A 184 -27.00 4.24 -10.37
N CYS A 185 -25.90 4.99 -10.22
CA CYS A 185 -24.73 4.55 -9.44
C CYS A 185 -24.62 5.20 -8.06
N CYS A 186 -25.53 6.10 -7.69
CA CYS A 186 -25.48 6.77 -6.39
C CYS A 186 -26.52 6.23 -5.40
N THR A 187 -26.10 6.10 -4.14
CA THR A 187 -26.97 5.92 -2.98
C THR A 187 -27.76 7.19 -2.67
N HIS A 188 -28.82 7.11 -1.88
CA HIS A 188 -29.56 8.29 -1.43
C HIS A 188 -30.38 7.99 -0.17
N THR A 189 -30.20 8.80 0.87
CA THR A 189 -31.08 8.82 2.05
C THR A 189 -32.15 9.91 1.92
N PRO A 190 -33.31 9.84 2.59
CA PRO A 190 -34.15 11.02 2.78
C PRO A 190 -33.41 12.11 3.59
N ALA A 191 -33.95 13.32 3.60
CA ALA A 191 -33.48 14.38 4.49
C ALA A 191 -33.80 13.98 5.94
N MET A 192 -32.76 13.75 6.75
CA MET A 192 -32.91 13.25 8.11
C MET A 192 -31.76 13.69 9.02
N SER A 193 -31.89 13.44 10.31
CA SER A 193 -30.81 13.69 11.26
C SER A 193 -29.77 12.59 11.19
N ASN A 194 -28.51 12.99 11.05
CA ASN A 194 -27.35 12.12 11.13
C ASN A 194 -27.39 10.88 10.20
N PRO A 195 -27.71 11.02 8.89
CA PRO A 195 -27.76 9.88 7.97
C PRO A 195 -26.38 9.23 7.86
N TRP A 196 -26.39 7.92 7.66
CA TRP A 196 -25.18 7.12 7.62
C TRP A 196 -25.27 5.97 6.60
N LEU A 197 -24.10 5.53 6.14
CA LEU A 197 -23.88 4.39 5.26
C LEU A 197 -22.78 3.53 5.89
N GLN A 198 -22.90 2.22 5.83
CA GLN A 198 -21.92 1.25 6.29
C GLN A 198 -21.62 0.23 5.20
N VAL A 199 -20.35 -0.13 5.08
CA VAL A 199 -19.86 -1.27 4.31
C VAL A 199 -19.32 -2.33 5.27
N ASP A 200 -19.72 -3.59 5.08
CA ASP A 200 -19.15 -4.74 5.78
C ASP A 200 -18.07 -5.39 4.90
N LEU A 201 -16.80 -5.25 5.27
CA LEU A 201 -15.67 -5.84 4.54
C LEU A 201 -15.65 -7.39 4.63
N GLY A 202 -16.41 -7.97 5.54
CA GLY A 202 -16.50 -9.40 5.84
C GLY A 202 -15.46 -9.90 6.84
N ARG A 203 -14.36 -9.16 7.03
CA ARG A 203 -13.31 -9.44 8.03
C ARG A 203 -12.63 -8.16 8.49
N THR A 204 -12.07 -8.20 9.70
CA THR A 204 -11.24 -7.12 10.22
C THR A 204 -10.04 -6.89 9.32
N THR A 205 -9.91 -5.66 8.83
CA THR A 205 -8.88 -5.25 7.86
C THR A 205 -8.19 -3.99 8.36
N SER A 206 -6.88 -3.87 8.14
CA SER A 206 -6.14 -2.62 8.34
C SER A 206 -6.45 -1.66 7.18
N VAL A 207 -7.35 -0.71 7.37
CA VAL A 207 -7.80 0.22 6.33
C VAL A 207 -6.85 1.40 6.26
N GLN A 208 -6.14 1.53 5.14
CA GLN A 208 -5.25 2.67 4.91
C GLN A 208 -5.95 3.81 4.20
N TRP A 209 -6.79 3.52 3.20
CA TRP A 209 -7.46 4.57 2.42
C TRP A 209 -8.94 4.28 2.24
N VAL A 210 -9.74 5.33 2.33
CA VAL A 210 -11.15 5.32 1.93
C VAL A 210 -11.32 6.36 0.83
N SER A 211 -11.68 5.93 -0.38
CA SER A 211 -11.97 6.84 -1.48
C SER A 211 -13.47 6.99 -1.69
N LEU A 212 -13.95 8.23 -1.74
CA LEU A 212 -15.36 8.55 -1.87
C LEU A 212 -15.62 9.31 -3.16
N PHE A 213 -16.58 8.84 -3.94
CA PHE A 213 -17.04 9.49 -5.16
C PHE A 213 -18.33 10.24 -4.85
N ASN A 214 -18.26 11.56 -4.90
CA ASN A 214 -19.38 12.44 -4.62
C ASN A 214 -20.25 12.63 -5.86
N ARG A 215 -21.53 12.95 -5.64
CA ARG A 215 -22.44 13.33 -6.72
C ARG A 215 -22.01 14.67 -7.33
N ARG A 216 -22.03 14.76 -8.67
CA ARG A 216 -21.52 15.91 -9.42
C ARG A 216 -22.56 16.64 -10.28
N ASP A 217 -23.60 15.97 -10.74
CA ASP A 217 -24.64 16.58 -11.61
C ASP A 217 -25.49 17.63 -10.88
N CYS A 218 -25.59 17.57 -9.56
CA CYS A 218 -26.07 18.64 -8.70
C CYS A 218 -25.57 18.40 -7.28
N CYS A 219 -25.75 19.39 -6.40
CA CYS A 219 -25.86 19.12 -4.97
C CYS A 219 -24.57 18.55 -4.32
N SER A 220 -23.41 18.77 -4.93
CA SER A 220 -22.11 18.26 -4.47
C SER A 220 -21.77 18.69 -3.05
N GLY A 221 -22.29 19.85 -2.61
CA GLY A 221 -22.12 20.33 -1.23
C GLY A 221 -22.77 19.46 -0.14
N ARG A 222 -23.73 18.56 -0.47
CA ARG A 222 -24.50 17.80 0.53
C ARG A 222 -23.65 16.87 1.40
N LEU A 223 -22.59 16.29 0.82
CA LEU A 223 -21.70 15.38 1.52
C LEU A 223 -20.90 16.11 2.62
N ASN A 224 -20.61 17.40 2.46
CA ASN A 224 -19.77 18.14 3.39
C ASN A 224 -20.56 18.75 4.56
N PRO A 225 -20.02 18.73 5.79
CA PRO A 225 -18.94 17.86 6.27
C PRO A 225 -19.45 16.44 6.56
N PHE A 226 -18.54 15.48 6.58
CA PHE A 226 -18.80 14.08 6.95
C PHE A 226 -17.72 13.52 7.88
N THR A 227 -18.00 12.41 8.55
CA THR A 227 -17.02 11.63 9.32
C THR A 227 -16.93 10.20 8.80
N ILE A 228 -15.74 9.62 8.90
CA ILE A 228 -15.48 8.22 8.57
C ILE A 228 -15.23 7.45 9.88
N HIS A 229 -15.86 6.29 10.03
CA HIS A 229 -15.75 5.44 11.22
C HIS A 229 -15.31 4.03 10.81
N ILE A 230 -14.30 3.46 11.48
CA ILE A 230 -13.76 2.15 11.12
C ILE A 230 -13.58 1.31 12.37
N GLY A 231 -14.18 0.13 12.43
CA GLY A 231 -14.05 -0.76 13.58
C GLY A 231 -14.82 -2.06 13.41
N ASN A 232 -14.95 -2.82 14.49
CA ASN A 232 -15.60 -4.14 14.47
C ASN A 232 -17.04 -4.10 14.98
N ASN A 233 -17.56 -2.93 15.33
CA ASN A 233 -18.94 -2.77 15.76
C ASN A 233 -19.85 -2.49 14.56
N ALA A 234 -20.96 -3.22 14.45
CA ALA A 234 -21.96 -3.00 13.41
C ALA A 234 -22.73 -1.67 13.60
N ASN A 235 -22.69 -1.07 14.79
CA ASN A 235 -23.08 0.32 14.97
C ASN A 235 -21.86 1.21 14.73
N ILE A 236 -21.79 1.83 13.54
CA ILE A 236 -20.61 2.63 13.14
C ILE A 236 -20.28 3.78 14.10
N ASN A 237 -21.26 4.26 14.88
CA ASN A 237 -21.06 5.37 15.82
C ASN A 237 -20.22 4.97 17.03
N GLN A 238 -20.10 3.66 17.30
CA GLN A 238 -19.28 3.10 18.37
C GLN A 238 -17.86 2.78 17.89
N ASN A 239 -17.59 2.93 16.59
CA ASN A 239 -16.25 2.73 16.03
C ASN A 239 -15.45 4.04 16.06
N PRO A 240 -14.12 3.96 16.23
CA PRO A 240 -13.24 5.12 16.18
C PRO A 240 -13.32 5.82 14.83
N ARG A 241 -13.10 7.14 14.85
CA ARG A 241 -13.08 7.95 13.63
C ARG A 241 -11.74 7.80 12.92
N CYS A 242 -11.79 7.71 11.60
CA CYS A 242 -10.63 7.92 10.76
C CYS A 242 -10.43 9.44 10.65
N GLY A 243 -9.61 10.01 11.53
CA GLY A 243 -9.39 11.47 11.64
C GLY A 243 -10.62 12.25 12.12
N GLY A 244 -10.69 13.53 11.73
CA GLY A 244 -11.75 14.46 12.12
C GLY A 244 -12.92 14.54 11.15
N HIS A 245 -13.43 15.76 10.95
CA HIS A 245 -14.41 16.06 9.91
C HIS A 245 -13.70 16.20 8.56
N HIS A 246 -14.26 15.56 7.54
CA HIS A 246 -13.77 15.60 6.18
C HIS A 246 -14.66 16.46 5.29
N THR A 247 -14.05 17.02 4.25
CA THR A 247 -14.75 17.75 3.19
C THR A 247 -14.13 17.40 1.85
N ILE A 248 -14.95 17.21 0.82
CA ILE A 248 -14.48 17.12 -0.56
C ILE A 248 -14.58 18.52 -1.17
N PRO A 249 -13.46 19.15 -1.58
CA PRO A 249 -13.48 20.47 -2.22
C PRO A 249 -14.48 20.51 -3.39
N THR A 250 -15.21 21.60 -3.57
CA THR A 250 -16.31 21.69 -4.55
C THR A 250 -15.89 21.56 -6.01
N ASN A 251 -14.61 21.83 -6.30
CA ASN A 251 -13.97 21.60 -7.61
C ASN A 251 -13.52 20.15 -7.81
N LEU A 252 -13.55 19.33 -6.76
CA LEU A 252 -13.29 17.90 -6.78
C LEU A 252 -14.60 17.14 -6.59
N ASP A 253 -14.69 15.99 -7.23
CA ASP A 253 -15.83 15.09 -7.18
C ASP A 253 -15.44 13.73 -6.59
N THR A 254 -14.21 13.63 -6.09
CA THR A 254 -13.65 12.45 -5.43
C THR A 254 -12.55 12.89 -4.48
N ASP A 255 -12.43 12.21 -3.35
CA ASP A 255 -11.30 12.35 -2.44
C ASP A 255 -10.85 10.98 -1.92
N ALA A 256 -9.59 10.87 -1.50
CA ALA A 256 -9.01 9.68 -0.90
C ALA A 256 -8.47 10.02 0.48
N ILE A 257 -9.19 9.58 1.51
CA ILE A 257 -8.90 9.89 2.90
C ILE A 257 -7.94 8.84 3.45
N ASN A 258 -6.83 9.28 4.02
CA ASN A 258 -5.89 8.42 4.72
C ASN A 258 -6.42 8.09 6.12
N CYS A 259 -6.64 6.81 6.39
CA CYS A 259 -7.06 6.28 7.69
C CYS A 259 -5.91 5.61 8.47
N ASN A 260 -4.67 5.76 8.01
CA ASN A 260 -3.45 5.36 8.73
C ASN A 260 -3.46 3.91 9.24
N GLY A 261 -4.15 3.00 8.53
CA GLY A 261 -4.22 1.58 8.90
C GLY A 261 -5.18 1.27 10.03
N LEU A 262 -6.19 2.11 10.27
CA LEU A 262 -7.22 1.86 11.29
C LEU A 262 -7.90 0.51 11.03
N ARG A 263 -7.99 -0.32 12.07
CA ARG A 263 -8.44 -1.71 11.94
C ARG A 263 -9.95 -1.83 12.15
N GLY A 264 -10.64 -2.43 11.19
CA GLY A 264 -12.08 -2.67 11.32
C GLY A 264 -12.64 -3.61 10.26
N ARG A 265 -13.76 -4.25 10.60
CA ARG A 265 -14.62 -4.98 9.66
C ARG A 265 -15.60 -4.04 8.95
N TYR A 266 -16.08 -3.02 9.65
CA TYR A 266 -17.05 -2.06 9.14
C TYR A 266 -16.40 -0.73 8.83
N VAL A 267 -16.70 -0.18 7.66
CA VAL A 267 -16.35 1.20 7.27
C VAL A 267 -17.65 1.99 7.13
N GLY A 268 -17.79 3.05 7.90
CA GLY A 268 -18.99 3.87 7.99
C GLY A 268 -18.76 5.31 7.59
N ILE A 269 -19.69 5.89 6.82
CA ILE A 269 -19.76 7.32 6.52
C ILE A 269 -20.97 7.90 7.25
N ARG A 270 -20.80 9.02 7.95
CA ARG A 270 -21.88 9.71 8.66
C ARG A 270 -21.88 11.20 8.33
N LEU A 271 -23.06 11.78 8.12
CA LEU A 271 -23.24 13.23 8.00
C LEU A 271 -23.78 13.81 9.30
N PRO A 272 -22.97 14.47 10.15
CA PRO A 272 -23.48 15.08 11.36
C PRO A 272 -24.45 16.23 11.06
N GLY A 273 -25.50 16.35 11.87
CA GLY A 273 -26.49 17.44 11.80
C GLY A 273 -27.89 17.00 11.38
N ASN A 274 -28.83 17.95 11.42
CA ASN A 274 -30.25 17.74 11.10
C ASN A 274 -30.57 18.04 9.63
N GLY A 275 -31.55 17.34 9.06
CA GLY A 275 -32.00 17.58 7.69
C GLY A 275 -30.95 17.28 6.60
N ARG A 276 -29.94 16.46 6.92
CA ARG A 276 -28.87 16.10 5.98
C ARG A 276 -29.35 15.00 5.03
N ILE A 277 -28.77 14.97 3.83
CA ILE A 277 -29.01 13.94 2.80
C ILE A 277 -27.66 13.32 2.46
N LEU A 278 -27.50 12.02 2.70
CA LEU A 278 -26.30 11.27 2.32
C LEU A 278 -26.47 10.69 0.92
N THR A 279 -25.49 10.96 0.06
CA THR A 279 -25.39 10.47 -1.31
C THR A 279 -23.93 10.15 -1.58
N VAL A 280 -23.65 8.88 -1.85
CA VAL A 280 -22.32 8.38 -2.21
C VAL A 280 -22.47 7.61 -3.52
N CYS A 281 -21.66 7.94 -4.53
CA CYS A 281 -21.72 7.29 -5.84
C CYS A 281 -20.75 6.12 -5.98
N GLU A 282 -19.73 6.04 -5.13
CA GLU A 282 -18.87 4.87 -4.96
C GLU A 282 -18.05 5.11 -3.69
N LEU A 283 -17.80 4.05 -2.94
CA LEU A 283 -16.95 3.99 -1.76
C LEU A 283 -15.97 2.85 -1.98
N GLU A 284 -14.70 3.21 -2.11
CA GLU A 284 -13.61 2.25 -2.26
C GLU A 284 -12.80 2.18 -0.95
N VAL A 285 -12.39 0.99 -0.55
CA VAL A 285 -11.58 0.75 0.64
C VAL A 285 -10.29 0.04 0.25
N TYR A 286 -9.16 0.54 0.72
CA TYR A 286 -7.85 -0.05 0.43
C TYR A 286 -7.13 -0.36 1.73
N ALA A 287 -6.57 -1.57 1.81
CA ALA A 287 -5.75 -1.96 2.95
C ALA A 287 -4.38 -1.28 2.91
N GLY A 288 -3.82 -1.06 4.09
CA GLY A 288 -2.39 -0.80 4.22
C GLY A 288 -1.63 -2.09 3.97
N THR A 289 -0.63 -2.06 3.10
CA THR A 289 0.44 -3.05 3.16
C THR A 289 1.12 -2.86 4.50
N VAL A 290 1.02 -3.84 5.39
CA VAL A 290 1.80 -3.87 6.64
C VAL A 290 3.27 -3.94 6.23
N THR A 291 3.91 -2.80 6.02
CA THR A 291 5.36 -2.70 5.91
C THR A 291 5.88 -2.68 7.34
N LYS A 292 6.34 -3.85 7.80
CA LYS A 292 6.72 -4.19 9.18
C LYS A 292 5.55 -4.17 10.17
N LYS A 293 5.51 -5.15 11.08
CA LYS A 293 4.65 -5.09 12.28
C LYS A 293 4.80 -3.67 12.84
N ARG A 294 3.69 -3.00 13.15
CA ARG A 294 3.76 -1.78 13.97
C ARG A 294 4.60 -2.13 15.20
N THR A 295 5.78 -1.54 15.32
CA THR A 295 6.44 -1.39 16.61
C THR A 295 5.46 -0.63 17.52
N ALA A 296 5.52 -0.95 18.82
CA ALA A 296 4.49 -0.73 19.85
C ALA A 296 3.62 0.54 19.72
N GLU A 297 2.37 0.45 20.18
CA GLU A 297 1.38 1.54 20.16
C GLU A 297 1.95 2.88 20.66
N VAL A 298 2.05 3.89 19.79
CA VAL A 298 2.27 5.28 20.19
C VAL A 298 1.04 5.74 20.96
N ARG A 299 1.16 5.94 22.26
CA ARG A 299 0.13 6.58 23.10
C ARG A 299 0.39 8.07 23.11
N GLY A 300 -0.45 8.85 22.42
CA GLY A 300 -0.45 10.29 22.59
C GLY A 300 -1.04 10.65 23.94
N ILE A 301 -0.26 11.26 24.83
CA ILE A 301 -0.77 11.92 26.02
C ILE A 301 -0.99 13.38 25.67
N GLU A 302 -2.25 13.81 25.60
CA GLU A 302 -2.59 15.23 25.49
C GLU A 302 -2.19 15.93 26.78
N GLY A 303 -1.30 16.91 26.68
CA GLY A 303 -1.05 17.91 27.72
C GLY A 303 -0.06 17.48 28.81
N GLN A 304 1.14 18.08 28.69
CA GLN A 304 2.17 18.39 29.69
C GLN A 304 3.53 17.75 29.35
N ASP A 305 4.25 18.38 28.41
CA ASP A 305 5.71 18.59 28.52
C ASP A 305 6.31 19.32 27.30
N CYS A 306 5.66 19.34 26.14
CA CYS A 306 6.32 19.82 24.90
C CYS A 306 6.44 21.36 24.74
N GLY A 307 6.14 22.17 25.76
CA GLY A 307 6.23 23.64 25.70
C GLY A 307 5.21 24.33 24.76
N GLU A 308 5.22 25.67 24.74
CA GLU A 308 4.45 26.49 23.79
C GLU A 308 5.23 26.72 22.49
N HIS A 309 4.57 26.62 21.33
CA HIS A 309 5.17 26.84 20.01
C HIS A 309 4.71 28.18 19.39
N LYS A 310 5.57 28.79 18.55
CA LYS A 310 5.20 29.94 17.72
C LYS A 310 4.77 29.47 16.32
N ASP A 311 3.71 30.07 15.80
CA ASP A 311 3.23 29.83 14.43
C ASP A 311 4.37 30.01 13.40
N GLY A 312 4.64 28.96 12.62
CA GLY A 312 5.48 29.02 11.43
C GLY A 312 6.96 28.64 11.59
N GLU A 313 7.40 28.14 12.74
CA GLU A 313 8.75 27.61 12.94
C GLU A 313 8.75 26.08 13.11
N SER A 314 9.51 25.37 12.27
CA SER A 314 9.80 23.94 12.42
C SER A 314 11.09 23.79 13.23
N TRP A 315 10.99 23.58 14.54
CA TRP A 315 12.12 23.11 15.34
C TRP A 315 11.81 21.81 16.06
N VAL A 316 12.64 20.81 15.76
CA VAL A 316 12.87 19.62 16.56
C VAL A 316 13.73 20.08 17.74
N SER A 317 13.19 20.20 18.95
CA SER A 317 14.05 20.34 20.12
C SER A 317 14.83 19.03 20.29
N GLY A 318 16.12 19.14 20.53
CA GLY A 318 17.03 18.00 20.59
C GLY A 318 16.84 17.12 21.83
N GLU A 319 15.89 17.42 22.73
CA GLU A 319 15.96 16.94 24.11
C GLU A 319 14.66 16.31 24.65
N GLU A 320 13.51 16.36 23.96
CA GLU A 320 12.20 16.03 24.61
C GLU A 320 11.25 15.07 23.86
N ASN A 321 11.70 14.32 22.84
CA ASN A 321 10.89 13.29 22.18
C ASN A 321 9.50 13.75 21.67
N CYS A 322 9.34 15.02 21.30
CA CYS A 322 8.06 15.59 20.86
C CYS A 322 7.87 15.55 19.34
N LEU A 323 6.66 15.17 18.90
CA LEU A 323 6.16 15.26 17.53
C LEU A 323 5.24 16.48 17.41
N CYS A 324 5.60 17.40 16.52
CA CYS A 324 4.84 18.62 16.24
C CYS A 324 4.44 18.62 14.77
N ASP A 325 3.14 18.52 14.49
CA ASP A 325 2.63 18.56 13.11
C ASP A 325 2.45 20.00 12.65
N LEU A 326 2.88 20.28 11.41
CA LEU A 326 2.75 21.60 10.79
C LEU A 326 1.27 21.96 10.60
N GLY A 327 0.74 22.82 11.46
CA GLY A 327 -0.61 23.38 11.35
C GLY A 327 -1.61 22.93 12.42
N GLU A 328 -1.16 22.23 13.47
CA GLU A 328 -1.95 21.99 14.68
C GLU A 328 -1.38 22.78 15.88
N GLU A 329 -2.24 23.20 16.83
CA GLU A 329 -1.85 24.00 18.01
C GLU A 329 -1.16 23.17 19.12
N GLY A 330 -0.83 21.90 18.88
CA GLY A 330 -0.33 20.99 19.92
C GLY A 330 0.77 20.04 19.44
N CYS A 331 1.71 19.76 20.33
CA CYS A 331 2.74 18.74 20.16
C CYS A 331 2.48 17.53 21.06
N THR A 332 2.85 16.35 20.57
CA THR A 332 2.65 15.07 21.27
C THR A 332 4.00 14.48 21.67
N LYS A 333 4.18 14.13 22.94
CA LYS A 333 5.37 13.41 23.41
C LYS A 333 5.31 11.93 22.99
N VAL A 334 6.43 11.40 22.53
CA VAL A 334 6.58 9.98 22.17
C VAL A 334 7.09 9.23 23.40
N ASP A 335 6.27 8.36 23.97
CA ASP A 335 6.65 7.39 25.00
C ASP A 335 6.58 5.97 24.43
N CYS A 336 7.59 5.16 24.72
CA CYS A 336 7.76 3.82 24.14
C CYS A 336 7.79 2.73 25.21
N GLY A 337 7.25 1.55 24.89
CA GLY A 337 7.04 0.46 25.83
C GLY A 337 5.69 0.52 26.54
N GLN A 338 5.35 -0.50 27.35
CA GLN A 338 4.04 -0.56 28.03
C GLN A 338 3.92 0.53 29.13
N ASP A 339 5.05 0.97 29.68
CA ASP A 339 5.14 1.90 30.81
C ASP A 339 6.09 3.10 30.54
N GLY A 340 6.47 3.36 29.28
CA GLY A 340 7.44 4.42 28.95
C GLY A 340 8.90 4.03 29.25
N ASP A 341 9.16 2.74 29.37
CA ASP A 341 10.45 2.13 29.74
C ASP A 341 11.45 2.06 28.58
N GLN A 342 11.01 2.28 27.34
CA GLN A 342 11.88 2.28 26.17
C GLN A 342 12.23 3.71 25.75
N GLN A 343 13.51 3.96 25.44
CA GLN A 343 13.94 5.25 24.89
C GLN A 343 13.48 5.41 23.44
N PRO A 344 12.76 6.48 23.10
CA PRO A 344 12.44 6.83 21.71
C PRO A 344 13.70 7.07 20.87
N ILE A 345 13.61 6.74 19.58
CA ILE A 345 14.67 6.90 18.58
C ILE A 345 14.20 7.82 17.46
N LYS A 346 15.12 8.52 16.79
CA LYS A 346 14.80 9.28 15.57
C LYS A 346 14.89 8.38 14.34
N ASP A 347 13.89 8.44 13.46
CA ASP A 347 13.90 7.76 12.18
C ASP A 347 14.74 8.50 11.12
N GLU A 348 14.83 7.92 9.91
CA GLU A 348 15.59 8.47 8.79
C GLU A 348 15.08 9.85 8.32
N ASP A 349 13.84 10.20 8.66
CA ASP A 349 13.20 11.48 8.36
C ASP A 349 13.34 12.49 9.53
N GLY A 350 14.01 12.11 10.63
CA GLY A 350 14.27 12.95 11.79
C GLY A 350 13.13 12.99 12.82
N MET A 351 12.12 12.12 12.68
CA MET A 351 10.94 12.05 13.54
C MET A 351 11.16 11.06 14.69
N TRP A 352 10.65 11.39 15.89
CA TRP A 352 10.71 10.49 17.04
C TRP A 352 9.76 9.29 16.87
N SER A 353 10.27 8.10 17.19
CA SER A 353 9.61 6.80 17.01
C SER A 353 10.08 5.81 18.08
N CYS A 354 9.41 4.66 18.23
CA CYS A 354 9.83 3.63 19.18
C CYS A 354 10.83 2.64 18.58
N PRO A 355 11.84 2.21 19.35
CA PRO A 355 12.77 1.20 18.90
C PRO A 355 12.02 -0.11 18.60
N PRO A 356 12.53 -0.92 17.66
CA PRO A 356 11.99 -2.25 17.44
C PRO A 356 12.11 -3.09 18.71
N GLU A 357 11.06 -3.85 19.04
CA GLU A 357 11.18 -4.85 20.10
C GLU A 357 12.27 -5.85 19.70
N PRO A 358 13.13 -6.28 20.64
CA PRO A 358 14.12 -7.30 20.36
C PRO A 358 13.41 -8.57 19.88
N ASP A 359 13.92 -9.15 18.79
CA ASP A 359 13.42 -10.42 18.29
C ASP A 359 13.64 -11.50 19.37
N GLU A 360 12.57 -12.20 19.78
CA GLU A 360 12.64 -13.29 20.78
C GLU A 360 13.50 -14.49 20.32
N ASP A 361 14.07 -14.45 19.11
CA ASP A 361 14.89 -15.50 18.52
C ASP A 361 16.43 -15.26 18.67
N GLU A 362 16.88 -14.17 19.32
CA GLU A 362 18.32 -13.89 19.59
C GLU A 362 18.67 -13.88 21.11
N GLN A 363 17.88 -14.55 21.96
CA GLN A 363 18.22 -14.76 23.37
C GLN A 363 18.41 -16.25 23.68
N SER A 364 19.42 -16.87 23.08
CA SER A 364 19.96 -18.13 23.61
C SER A 364 21.48 -18.24 23.56
N ASP A 365 22.22 -17.17 23.25
CA ASP A 365 23.66 -17.28 23.03
C ASP A 365 24.44 -16.09 23.63
N SER A 366 24.18 -15.79 24.90
CA SER A 366 25.09 -14.92 25.69
C SER A 366 24.83 -14.99 27.20
N GLN A 367 24.87 -16.17 27.80
CA GLN A 367 25.11 -16.32 29.25
C GLN A 367 25.87 -17.61 29.52
N GLU A 368 27.19 -17.51 29.56
CA GLU A 368 28.11 -18.21 30.48
C GLU A 368 29.53 -18.00 29.96
N MET A 369 30.24 -16.99 30.47
CA MET A 369 31.71 -16.99 30.57
C MET A 369 32.14 -15.93 31.59
N GLU A 370 32.10 -16.29 32.88
CA GLU A 370 33.11 -15.88 33.85
C GLU A 370 33.30 -17.03 34.85
N GLU A 371 34.41 -17.76 34.72
CA GLU A 371 35.38 -18.12 35.78
C GLU A 371 36.17 -19.39 35.41
N GLY A 372 37.49 -19.34 35.56
CA GLY A 372 38.35 -20.52 35.71
C GLY A 372 39.32 -20.80 34.56
N GLY A 373 40.56 -20.33 34.68
CA GLY A 373 41.66 -20.74 33.80
C GLY A 373 42.25 -22.11 34.14
N THR A 374 42.83 -22.78 33.14
CA THR A 374 44.14 -23.48 33.17
C THR A 374 44.51 -24.04 31.79
N ASP A 375 45.82 -24.25 31.63
CA ASP A 375 46.70 -24.59 30.48
C ASP A 375 46.24 -25.67 29.46
N PRO A 376 46.74 -25.67 28.19
CA PRO A 376 46.37 -26.64 27.16
C PRO A 376 47.37 -27.80 27.05
N GLN A 377 46.88 -29.04 27.08
CA GLN A 377 47.60 -30.21 26.56
C GLN A 377 46.66 -31.17 25.80
N GLU A 378 47.22 -31.71 24.73
CA GLU A 378 46.67 -32.63 23.73
C GLU A 378 46.11 -33.94 24.32
N LEU A 379 45.10 -34.54 23.66
CA LEU A 379 45.12 -35.90 23.06
C LEU A 379 43.71 -36.48 22.82
N GLU A 380 43.45 -36.74 21.53
CA GLU A 380 42.84 -37.92 20.88
C GLU A 380 41.56 -38.67 21.36
N GLU A 381 40.71 -38.93 20.34
CA GLU A 381 39.86 -40.09 20.03
C GLU A 381 38.51 -40.36 20.77
N GLY A 382 37.43 -40.47 19.97
CA GLY A 382 36.18 -41.15 20.35
C GLY A 382 34.96 -40.77 19.48
N GLY A 383 34.52 -41.67 18.59
CA GLY A 383 33.32 -41.53 17.74
C GLY A 383 31.97 -41.82 18.43
N PRO A 384 30.92 -42.25 17.69
CA PRO A 384 29.73 -41.42 17.41
C PRO A 384 28.40 -41.95 17.99
N ASP A 385 27.47 -41.05 18.34
CA ASP A 385 26.00 -41.22 18.41
C ASP A 385 25.42 -39.97 19.12
N GLY A 386 24.29 -39.36 18.78
CA GLY A 386 23.29 -39.63 17.76
C GLY A 386 22.33 -38.43 17.68
N ASP A 387 21.86 -38.13 16.48
CA ASP A 387 20.82 -37.12 16.21
C ASP A 387 19.47 -37.83 16.00
N PRO A 388 18.44 -37.58 16.84
CA PRO A 388 17.12 -38.22 16.73
C PRO A 388 16.30 -37.82 15.50
N GLU A 389 16.64 -36.76 14.76
CA GLU A 389 15.77 -36.24 13.68
C GLU A 389 15.97 -36.93 12.32
N ARG A 390 17.03 -37.71 12.13
CA ARG A 390 17.25 -38.45 10.87
C ARG A 390 16.54 -39.79 10.75
N ARG A 391 15.82 -40.24 11.79
CA ARG A 391 15.11 -41.53 11.77
C ARG A 391 13.66 -41.45 11.28
N MET A 392 13.09 -40.24 11.15
CA MET A 392 11.68 -40.08 10.75
C MET A 392 11.48 -39.87 9.24
N LEU A 393 12.55 -39.56 8.49
CA LEU A 393 12.47 -39.30 7.04
C LEU A 393 12.73 -40.53 6.15
N ALA A 394 13.20 -41.64 6.71
CA ALA A 394 13.44 -42.88 5.95
C ALA A 394 12.23 -43.84 5.90
N GLU A 395 11.20 -43.64 6.74
CA GLU A 395 10.01 -44.50 6.77
C GLU A 395 8.82 -43.94 5.96
N ILE A 396 8.85 -42.66 5.55
CA ILE A 396 7.76 -42.03 4.77
C ILE A 396 7.99 -42.15 3.25
N LEU A 397 9.24 -42.37 2.81
CA LEU A 397 9.58 -42.52 1.39
C LEU A 397 9.46 -43.97 0.85
N GLY A 398 9.15 -44.95 1.71
CA GLY A 398 8.98 -46.36 1.32
C GLY A 398 7.54 -46.80 1.02
N ALA A 399 6.53 -45.93 1.22
CA ALA A 399 5.11 -46.31 1.20
C ALA A 399 4.31 -45.78 -0.02
N LEU A 400 4.97 -45.23 -1.05
CA LEU A 400 4.29 -44.69 -2.24
C LEU A 400 4.64 -45.39 -3.57
N GLU A 401 5.30 -46.56 -3.54
CA GLU A 401 5.62 -47.34 -4.74
C GLU A 401 4.88 -48.68 -4.85
N GLN A 402 3.69 -48.81 -4.24
CA GLN A 402 2.78 -49.93 -4.54
C GLN A 402 1.34 -49.45 -4.56
N ASN A 403 0.89 -48.91 -5.70
CA ASN A 403 -0.49 -49.11 -6.12
C ASN A 403 -0.55 -49.18 -7.64
N ASP A 404 -0.71 -50.41 -8.07
CA ASP A 404 -0.70 -50.90 -9.43
C ASP A 404 -1.99 -50.54 -10.17
N VAL A 405 -1.83 -50.54 -11.48
CA VAL A 405 -2.76 -50.16 -12.53
C VAL A 405 -4.00 -51.06 -12.55
N ARG A 406 -5.19 -50.46 -12.61
CA ARG A 406 -6.37 -51.11 -13.23
C ARG A 406 -7.02 -50.17 -14.23
N THR A 407 -6.99 -50.65 -15.46
CA THR A 407 -7.58 -50.12 -16.68
C THR A 407 -9.11 -50.04 -16.57
N ALA A 408 -9.69 -48.95 -17.09
CA ALA A 408 -11.09 -48.88 -17.47
C ALA A 408 -11.10 -48.43 -18.95
N GLU A 409 -11.38 -49.39 -19.84
CA GLU A 409 -11.63 -49.16 -21.25
C GLU A 409 -13.11 -48.76 -21.44
N ASP A 410 -13.30 -47.75 -22.29
CA ASP A 410 -14.41 -47.46 -23.20
C ASP A 410 -15.73 -48.24 -23.07
N GLU A 411 -16.83 -47.52 -22.82
CA GLU A 411 -18.08 -47.62 -23.60
C GLU A 411 -18.88 -46.30 -23.48
N LEU A 412 -18.89 -45.50 -24.53
CA LEU A 412 -19.83 -44.39 -24.74
C LEU A 412 -20.38 -44.51 -26.17
N GLU A 413 -21.54 -45.15 -26.32
CA GLU A 413 -22.42 -44.92 -27.47
C GLU A 413 -23.72 -44.22 -27.04
N PRO A 414 -24.30 -43.38 -27.91
CA PRO A 414 -25.43 -42.51 -27.58
C PRO A 414 -26.77 -43.21 -27.86
N ASN A 415 -27.77 -42.98 -27.01
CA ASN A 415 -29.15 -43.39 -27.32
C ASN A 415 -30.03 -42.17 -27.66
N PRO A 416 -30.65 -42.12 -28.86
CA PRO A 416 -31.62 -41.10 -29.23
C PRO A 416 -33.06 -41.49 -28.80
N ASN A 417 -33.90 -40.48 -28.58
CA ASN A 417 -35.37 -40.55 -28.34
C ASN A 417 -35.83 -41.23 -27.04
N GLU A 418 -36.21 -40.41 -26.04
CA GLU A 418 -37.60 -40.21 -25.56
C GLU A 418 -37.66 -39.09 -24.52
#